data_AF-A0A7J2NNI1-F1
#
_entry.id   AF-A0A7J2NNI1-F1
#
_cell.length_a   1.000
_cell.length_b   1.000
_cell.length_c   1.000
_cell.angle_alpha   90.00
_cell.angle_beta   90.00
_cell.angle_gamma   90.00
#
_symmetry.space_group_name_H-M   'P 1'
#
loop_
_entity.id
_entity.type
_entity.pdbx_description
1 polymer ?
#
loop_
_entity_poly.entity_id
_entity_poly.type
_entity_poly.pdbx_seq_one_letter_code
_entity_poly.pdbx_strand_id
1 'polypeptide(L)'
;MVNRKIFLDEEEIPKQWYNIQPDLPKPLPPMIHPETKEPVKLPPPLFPSECLKQEYSLERWIDIPEPVREAYRIWRPSPLYRAVGLEKALKTPAKIYYKYEGVSPAGSHKTNTAVAQAYYATQDGLERVTTETGAGQWGSALSFSSQLFGIGATVYMVSASYYQKPYRRVMMETWGAEVFPSPTNRTNSGRAILEGDPDSTGSLGIAISEAVEEALNTDNVKYTIGSVLNHVLLHQTVIGLETQKQLALVDDYPDQVIGCVGGGSSFSGLYWPFYHDKVKGKAPKETEF
;
A
#
# COMPACT_ATOMS: atom_id res chain seq x y z
N MET A 1 -18.29 12.06 -28.72
CA MET A 1 -18.47 10.76 -28.03
C MET A 1 -18.02 10.93 -26.59
N VAL A 2 -18.75 10.39 -25.61
CA VAL A 2 -18.30 10.42 -24.21
C VAL A 2 -17.10 9.48 -24.07
N ASN A 3 -15.93 10.01 -23.69
CA ASN A 3 -14.76 9.17 -23.48
C ASN A 3 -14.98 8.32 -22.21
N ARG A 4 -15.08 7.00 -22.37
CA ARG A 4 -15.39 6.09 -21.25
C ARG A 4 -14.13 5.70 -20.48
N LYS A 5 -12.97 5.78 -21.11
CA LYS A 5 -11.67 5.40 -20.56
C LYS A 5 -10.71 6.55 -20.77
N ILE A 6 -10.09 7.01 -19.71
CA ILE A 6 -9.15 8.12 -19.73
C ILE A 6 -7.81 7.53 -19.31
N PHE A 7 -6.89 7.51 -20.27
CA PHE A 7 -5.54 6.99 -20.10
C PHE A 7 -4.56 8.15 -20.03
N LEU A 8 -3.42 7.89 -19.38
CA LEU A 8 -2.23 8.71 -19.48
C LEU A 8 -1.16 7.86 -20.16
N ASP A 9 -0.20 8.52 -20.79
CA ASP A 9 1.00 7.85 -21.31
C ASP A 9 1.91 7.38 -20.14
N GLU A 10 2.73 6.37 -20.37
CA GLU A 10 3.71 5.89 -19.37
C GLU A 10 4.72 6.99 -18.97
N GLU A 11 5.04 7.90 -19.89
CA GLU A 11 5.90 9.06 -19.60
C GLU A 11 5.26 10.04 -18.60
N GLU A 12 3.94 9.94 -18.39
CA GLU A 12 3.20 10.78 -17.46
C GLU A 12 3.10 10.19 -16.04
N ILE A 13 3.68 9.01 -15.77
CA ILE A 13 3.81 8.48 -14.42
C ILE A 13 4.43 9.56 -13.52
N PRO A 14 3.80 9.90 -12.37
CA PRO A 14 4.33 10.90 -11.46
C PRO A 14 5.82 10.71 -11.14
N LYS A 15 6.55 11.82 -11.02
CA LYS A 15 7.98 11.81 -10.66
C LYS A 15 8.21 11.88 -9.15
N GLN A 16 7.18 12.30 -8.41
CA GLN A 16 7.23 12.50 -6.97
C GLN A 16 5.95 11.95 -6.35
N TRP A 17 6.06 11.41 -5.14
CA TRP A 17 4.94 11.18 -4.24
C TRP A 17 4.62 12.45 -3.45
N TYR A 18 3.36 12.59 -3.05
CA TYR A 18 2.89 13.68 -2.20
C TYR A 18 2.82 13.25 -0.73
N ASN A 19 3.51 13.98 0.13
CA ASN A 19 3.45 13.82 1.58
C ASN A 19 2.49 14.84 2.18
N ILE A 20 1.43 14.36 2.83
CA ILE A 20 0.42 15.21 3.46
C ILE A 20 0.91 15.88 4.76
N GLN A 21 1.91 15.29 5.44
CA GLN A 21 2.33 15.73 6.78
C GLN A 21 2.54 17.25 6.93
N PRO A 22 3.27 17.95 6.03
CA PRO A 22 3.48 19.39 6.15
C PRO A 22 2.26 20.25 5.85
N ASP A 23 1.14 19.66 5.41
CA ASP A 23 -0.09 20.37 5.05
C ASP A 23 -1.29 20.00 5.93
N LEU A 24 -1.09 19.15 6.94
CA LEU A 24 -2.11 18.87 7.96
C LEU A 24 -2.40 20.13 8.81
N PRO A 25 -3.63 20.31 9.30
CA PRO A 25 -4.00 21.49 10.11
C PRO A 25 -3.26 21.54 11.46
N LYS A 26 -2.74 20.41 11.92
CA LYS A 26 -1.87 20.28 13.09
C LYS A 26 -0.96 19.06 12.90
N PRO A 27 0.19 19.01 13.59
CA PRO A 27 1.08 17.85 13.54
C PRO A 27 0.36 16.56 13.94
N LEU A 28 0.78 15.44 13.35
CA LEU A 28 0.32 14.11 13.78
C LEU A 28 0.73 13.86 15.24
N PRO A 29 -0.16 13.29 16.06
CA PRO A 29 0.22 12.82 17.39
C PRO A 29 1.37 11.81 17.29
N PRO A 30 2.35 11.86 18.22
CA PRO A 30 3.41 10.87 18.24
C PRO A 30 2.84 9.49 18.60
N MET A 31 3.56 8.43 18.21
CA MET A 31 3.29 7.10 18.77
C MET A 31 3.62 7.09 20.25
N ILE A 32 2.85 6.32 21.00
CA ILE A 32 2.95 6.25 22.46
C ILE A 32 3.34 4.84 22.88
N HIS A 33 4.36 4.73 23.73
CA HIS A 33 4.73 3.45 24.32
C HIS A 33 3.59 2.94 25.23
N PRO A 34 3.14 1.69 25.08
CA PRO A 34 1.92 1.21 25.76
C PRO A 34 2.06 1.19 27.28
N GLU A 35 3.25 0.93 27.82
CA GLU A 35 3.49 0.89 29.27
C GLU A 35 3.79 2.28 29.86
N THR A 36 4.87 2.94 29.41
CA THR A 36 5.31 4.23 29.95
C THR A 36 4.39 5.40 29.59
N LYS A 37 3.54 5.25 28.55
CA LYS A 37 2.71 6.33 27.98
C LYS A 37 3.50 7.52 27.42
N GLU A 38 4.81 7.36 27.25
CA GLU A 38 5.68 8.38 26.68
C GLU A 38 5.75 8.27 25.14
N PRO A 39 6.04 9.38 24.43
CA PRO A 39 6.31 9.36 23.00
C PRO A 39 7.45 8.40 22.64
N VAL A 40 7.24 7.58 21.62
CA VAL A 40 8.21 6.59 21.13
C VAL A 40 8.31 6.64 19.61
N LYS A 41 9.47 6.25 19.07
CA LYS A 41 9.64 6.00 17.63
C LYS A 41 9.51 4.51 17.35
N LEU A 42 9.23 4.15 16.10
CA LEU A 42 9.24 2.75 15.69
C LEU A 42 10.62 2.16 16.00
N PRO A 43 10.68 0.93 16.55
CA PRO A 43 11.94 0.30 16.90
C PRO A 43 12.83 0.18 15.64
N PRO A 44 14.05 0.74 15.66
CA PRO A 44 15.02 0.49 14.61
C PRO A 44 15.67 -0.90 14.77
N PRO A 45 15.93 -1.64 13.67
CA PRO A 45 15.46 -1.46 12.31
C PRO A 45 14.40 -2.54 12.01
N LEU A 46 13.11 -2.24 12.21
CA LEU A 46 12.04 -3.16 11.81
C LEU A 46 11.78 -3.11 10.29
N PHE A 47 11.84 -1.92 9.71
CA PHE A 47 11.56 -1.64 8.30
C PHE A 47 12.83 -1.28 7.52
N PRO A 48 12.81 -1.30 6.17
CA PRO A 48 13.86 -0.70 5.36
C PRO A 48 14.15 0.75 5.76
N SER A 49 15.42 1.14 5.69
CA SER A 49 15.95 2.39 6.23
C SER A 49 15.28 3.63 5.62
N GLU A 50 15.03 3.61 4.32
CA GLU A 50 14.37 4.71 3.63
C GLU A 50 12.89 4.83 3.99
N CYS A 51 12.19 3.71 4.20
CA CYS A 51 10.82 3.73 4.69
C CYS A 51 10.72 4.36 6.09
N LEU A 52 11.69 4.08 6.96
CA LEU A 52 11.78 4.74 8.28
C LEU A 52 12.02 6.25 8.16
N LYS A 53 12.87 6.69 7.22
CA LYS A 53 13.09 8.13 6.99
C LYS A 53 11.82 8.81 6.48
N GLN A 54 11.13 8.19 5.51
CA GLN A 54 9.89 8.71 4.94
C GLN A 54 8.76 8.80 5.97
N GLU A 55 8.70 7.86 6.93
CA GLU A 55 7.68 7.85 7.98
C GLU A 55 7.63 9.16 8.78
N TYR A 56 8.79 9.78 8.99
CA TYR A 56 8.96 11.01 9.76
C TYR A 56 9.30 12.23 8.91
N SER A 57 9.27 12.10 7.58
CA SER A 57 9.63 13.20 6.69
C SER A 57 8.57 14.32 6.73
N LEU A 58 9.05 15.55 6.71
CA LEU A 58 8.24 16.75 6.51
C LEU A 58 8.44 17.36 5.11
N GLU A 59 9.21 16.69 4.25
CA GLU A 59 9.31 17.07 2.84
C GLU A 59 7.99 16.76 2.14
N ARG A 60 7.42 17.78 1.49
CA ARG A 60 6.10 17.68 0.83
C ARG A 60 6.12 16.79 -0.41
N TRP A 61 7.24 16.79 -1.13
CA TRP A 61 7.42 16.05 -2.36
C TRP A 61 8.63 15.17 -2.19
N ILE A 62 8.45 13.87 -2.38
CA ILE A 62 9.51 12.88 -2.27
C ILE A 62 9.65 12.24 -3.64
N ASP A 63 10.85 12.32 -4.21
CA ASP A 63 11.12 11.77 -5.55
C ASP A 63 10.89 10.26 -5.57
N ILE A 64 10.21 9.79 -6.61
CA ILE A 64 10.06 8.36 -6.87
C ILE A 64 11.35 7.89 -7.53
N PRO A 65 12.11 6.96 -6.93
CA PRO A 65 13.32 6.44 -7.54
C PRO A 65 13.04 5.88 -8.93
N GLU A 66 13.94 6.12 -9.89
CA GLU A 66 13.73 5.66 -11.26
C GLU A 66 13.48 4.15 -11.36
N PRO A 67 14.18 3.25 -10.61
CA PRO A 67 13.84 1.82 -10.62
C PRO A 67 12.40 1.49 -10.16
N VAL A 68 11.83 2.32 -9.27
CA VAL A 68 10.43 2.18 -8.84
C VAL A 68 9.48 2.68 -9.91
N ARG A 69 9.82 3.78 -10.62
CA ARG A 69 9.02 4.28 -11.75
C ARG A 69 9.04 3.30 -12.93
N GLU A 70 10.19 2.71 -13.23
CA GLU A 70 10.32 1.67 -14.27
C GLU A 70 9.49 0.42 -13.91
N ALA A 71 9.51 0.00 -12.64
CA ALA A 71 8.62 -1.06 -12.17
C ALA A 71 7.14 -0.68 -12.31
N TYR A 72 6.77 0.57 -12.05
CA TYR A 72 5.39 1.06 -12.24
C TYR A 72 4.92 0.95 -13.69
N ARG A 73 5.78 1.12 -14.70
CA ARG A 73 5.40 1.02 -16.13
C ARG A 73 4.74 -0.32 -16.48
N ILE A 74 4.96 -1.37 -15.69
CA ILE A 74 4.29 -2.67 -15.87
C ILE A 74 2.75 -2.56 -15.79
N TRP A 75 2.20 -1.60 -15.02
CA TRP A 75 0.73 -1.45 -14.89
C TRP A 75 0.21 -0.01 -14.73
N ARG A 76 1.10 0.97 -14.59
CA ARG A 76 0.76 2.39 -14.42
C ARG A 76 1.09 3.18 -15.68
N PRO A 77 0.38 4.29 -15.94
CA PRO A 77 -0.74 4.83 -15.16
C PRO A 77 -2.00 3.96 -15.22
N SER A 78 -2.70 3.83 -14.09
CA SER A 78 -3.93 3.03 -14.09
C SER A 78 -5.07 3.78 -14.77
N PRO A 79 -6.01 3.11 -15.46
CA PRO A 79 -7.08 3.79 -16.17
C PRO A 79 -8.09 4.45 -15.21
N LEU A 80 -8.54 5.65 -15.59
CA LEU A 80 -9.73 6.28 -15.02
C LEU A 80 -10.91 6.02 -15.95
N TYR A 81 -12.00 5.50 -15.40
CA TYR A 81 -13.19 5.19 -16.18
C TYR A 81 -14.34 6.11 -15.81
N ARG A 82 -15.18 6.44 -16.81
CA ARG A 82 -16.50 7.04 -16.56
C ARG A 82 -17.59 5.97 -16.58
N ALA A 83 -18.32 5.82 -15.48
CA ALA A 83 -19.33 4.79 -15.25
C ALA A 83 -20.69 5.15 -15.86
N VAL A 84 -20.76 5.48 -17.15
CA VAL A 84 -21.99 5.92 -17.84
C VAL A 84 -23.18 4.95 -17.72
N GLY A 85 -22.90 3.65 -17.57
CA GLY A 85 -23.93 2.64 -17.33
C GLY A 85 -24.55 2.76 -15.93
N LEU A 86 -23.73 3.03 -14.92
CA LEU A 86 -24.17 3.29 -13.55
C LEU A 86 -24.91 4.62 -13.45
N GLU A 87 -24.39 5.68 -14.10
CA GLU A 87 -25.06 6.99 -14.20
C GLU A 87 -26.50 6.82 -14.73
N LYS A 88 -26.66 6.07 -15.84
CA LYS A 88 -27.97 5.78 -16.44
C LYS A 88 -28.88 4.96 -15.51
N ALA A 89 -28.35 3.93 -14.85
CA ALA A 89 -29.12 3.08 -13.94
C ALA A 89 -29.66 3.87 -12.73
N LEU A 90 -28.85 4.79 -12.20
CA LEU A 90 -29.22 5.67 -11.09
C LEU A 90 -30.09 6.86 -11.52
N LYS A 91 -30.23 7.12 -12.83
CA LYS A 91 -30.88 8.32 -13.38
C LYS A 91 -30.34 9.62 -12.78
N THR A 92 -29.04 9.65 -12.51
CA THR A 92 -28.37 10.79 -11.87
C THR A 92 -27.80 11.74 -12.93
N PRO A 93 -27.85 13.06 -12.68
CA PRO A 93 -27.09 14.02 -13.49
C PRO A 93 -25.58 14.01 -13.14
N ALA A 94 -25.19 13.39 -12.02
CA ALA A 94 -23.80 13.32 -11.59
C ALA A 94 -22.95 12.50 -12.58
N LYS A 95 -21.71 12.95 -12.81
CA LYS A 95 -20.70 12.17 -13.50
C LYS A 95 -20.01 11.26 -12.48
N ILE A 96 -19.89 9.97 -12.78
CA ILE A 96 -19.25 9.01 -11.88
C ILE A 96 -17.98 8.50 -12.53
N TYR A 97 -16.84 8.81 -11.90
CA TYR A 97 -15.54 8.29 -12.30
C TYR A 97 -15.03 7.27 -11.29
N TYR A 98 -14.30 6.26 -11.76
CA TYR A 98 -13.60 5.33 -10.88
C TYR A 98 -12.18 5.06 -11.38
N LYS A 99 -11.22 5.27 -10.50
CA LYS A 99 -9.80 4.99 -10.73
C LYS A 99 -9.55 3.51 -10.51
N TYR A 100 -9.24 2.76 -11.57
CA TYR A 100 -9.22 1.31 -11.52
C TYR A 100 -7.81 0.77 -11.20
N GLU A 101 -7.51 0.64 -9.91
CA GLU A 101 -6.25 0.08 -9.39
C GLU A 101 -6.14 -1.45 -9.49
N GLY A 102 -7.14 -2.12 -10.07
CA GLY A 102 -7.15 -3.57 -10.24
C GLY A 102 -6.26 -4.08 -11.38
N VAL A 103 -5.62 -3.19 -12.14
CA VAL A 103 -4.76 -3.55 -13.29
C VAL A 103 -3.36 -4.04 -12.91
N SER A 104 -2.94 -3.87 -11.65
CA SER A 104 -1.62 -4.33 -11.23
C SER A 104 -1.51 -5.85 -11.32
N PRO A 105 -0.29 -6.42 -11.43
CA PRO A 105 -0.11 -7.87 -11.46
C PRO A 105 -0.76 -8.57 -10.26
N ALA A 106 -0.77 -7.94 -9.08
CA ALA A 106 -1.44 -8.45 -7.88
C ALA A 106 -2.95 -8.12 -7.79
N GLY A 107 -3.48 -7.37 -8.75
CA GLY A 107 -4.90 -7.01 -8.85
C GLY A 107 -5.38 -6.02 -7.77
N SER A 108 -4.50 -5.15 -7.26
CA SER A 108 -4.86 -4.09 -6.32
C SER A 108 -3.80 -2.99 -6.21
N HIS A 109 -4.17 -1.88 -5.55
CA HIS A 109 -3.29 -0.75 -5.25
C HIS A 109 -2.08 -1.11 -4.39
N LYS A 110 -2.09 -2.26 -3.70
CA LYS A 110 -1.02 -2.64 -2.77
C LYS A 110 0.36 -2.76 -3.43
N THR A 111 0.40 -3.09 -4.74
CA THR A 111 1.66 -3.16 -5.49
C THR A 111 2.39 -1.83 -5.55
N ASN A 112 1.69 -0.69 -5.41
CA ASN A 112 2.31 0.64 -5.42
C ASN A 112 3.35 0.77 -4.29
N THR A 113 2.96 0.48 -3.03
CA THR A 113 3.91 0.53 -1.91
C THR A 113 4.84 -0.68 -1.84
N ALA A 114 4.40 -1.85 -2.34
CA ALA A 114 5.21 -3.06 -2.31
C ALA A 114 6.50 -2.91 -3.12
N VAL A 115 6.41 -2.31 -4.32
CA VAL A 115 7.57 -2.06 -5.18
C VAL A 115 8.56 -1.11 -4.51
N ALA A 116 8.08 -0.02 -3.90
CA ALA A 116 8.96 0.91 -3.18
C ALA A 116 9.66 0.22 -2.00
N GLN A 117 8.92 -0.54 -1.17
CA GLN A 117 9.49 -1.24 -0.03
C GLN A 117 10.50 -2.33 -0.44
N ALA A 118 10.21 -3.12 -1.48
CA ALA A 118 11.14 -4.14 -1.99
C ALA A 118 12.40 -3.51 -2.62
N TYR A 119 12.26 -2.39 -3.32
CA TYR A 119 13.39 -1.62 -3.83
C TYR A 119 14.28 -1.13 -2.68
N TYR A 120 13.73 -0.49 -1.66
CA TYR A 120 14.51 0.01 -0.52
C TYR A 120 15.14 -1.12 0.30
N ALA A 121 14.44 -2.25 0.45
CA ALA A 121 15.02 -3.46 1.02
C ALA A 121 16.27 -3.93 0.26
N THR A 122 16.21 -3.88 -1.07
CA THR A 122 17.36 -4.24 -1.92
C THR A 122 18.51 -3.23 -1.77
N GLN A 123 18.22 -1.93 -1.66
CA GLN A 123 19.23 -0.90 -1.42
C GLN A 123 19.92 -1.03 -0.05
N ASP A 124 19.19 -1.53 0.94
CA ASP A 124 19.74 -1.86 2.26
C ASP A 124 20.56 -3.16 2.27
N GLY A 125 20.68 -3.86 1.12
CA GLY A 125 21.41 -5.13 1.02
C GLY A 125 20.68 -6.31 1.67
N LEU A 126 19.36 -6.22 1.86
CA LEU A 126 18.58 -7.31 2.45
C LEU A 126 18.46 -8.48 1.49
N GLU A 127 18.54 -9.68 2.04
CA GLU A 127 18.35 -10.92 1.26
C GLU A 127 16.87 -11.25 1.10
N ARG A 128 16.04 -10.82 2.07
CA ARG A 128 14.63 -11.17 2.14
C ARG A 128 13.84 -10.19 2.99
N VAL A 129 12.54 -10.10 2.70
CA VAL A 129 11.56 -9.39 3.54
C VAL A 129 10.54 -10.36 4.14
N THR A 130 10.01 -10.02 5.31
CA THR A 130 8.89 -10.74 5.94
C THR A 130 7.64 -9.87 5.97
N THR A 131 6.48 -10.51 5.93
CA THR A 131 5.21 -9.82 6.09
C THR A 131 4.08 -10.75 6.52
N GLU A 132 2.96 -10.17 6.94
CA GLU A 132 1.70 -10.85 7.20
C GLU A 132 0.78 -10.85 5.97
N THR A 133 -0.20 -11.75 5.90
CA THR A 133 -1.37 -11.52 5.07
C THR A 133 -2.62 -12.26 5.55
N GLY A 134 -3.78 -11.64 5.38
CA GLY A 134 -5.08 -12.30 5.59
C GLY A 134 -5.53 -13.01 4.32
N ALA A 135 -6.37 -12.34 3.54
CA ALA A 135 -6.92 -12.88 2.29
C ALA A 135 -5.89 -13.01 1.15
N GLY A 136 -4.69 -12.44 1.28
CA GLY A 136 -3.56 -12.64 0.36
C GLY A 136 -3.24 -11.47 -0.56
N GLN A 137 -4.01 -10.40 -0.62
CA GLN A 137 -3.72 -9.26 -1.54
C GLN A 137 -2.38 -8.59 -1.24
N TRP A 138 -2.04 -8.44 0.05
CA TRP A 138 -0.77 -7.81 0.45
C TRP A 138 0.41 -8.75 0.21
N GLY A 139 0.31 -10.01 0.63
CA GLY A 139 1.34 -11.01 0.38
C GLY A 139 1.62 -11.16 -1.13
N SER A 140 0.58 -11.27 -1.97
CA SER A 140 0.75 -11.31 -3.44
C SER A 140 1.48 -10.07 -3.98
N ALA A 141 1.14 -8.86 -3.51
CA ALA A 141 1.79 -7.64 -3.96
C ALA A 141 3.28 -7.63 -3.60
N LEU A 142 3.62 -8.01 -2.36
CA LEU A 142 5.00 -8.08 -1.92
C LEU A 142 5.78 -9.17 -2.63
N SER A 143 5.23 -10.38 -2.79
CA SER A 143 5.90 -11.48 -3.49
C SER A 143 6.31 -11.09 -4.92
N PHE A 144 5.40 -10.47 -5.67
CA PHE A 144 5.71 -9.93 -7.00
C PHE A 144 6.84 -8.90 -6.95
N SER A 145 6.75 -7.93 -6.03
CA SER A 145 7.73 -6.85 -5.93
C SER A 145 9.11 -7.34 -5.47
N SER A 146 9.17 -8.27 -4.53
CA SER A 146 10.42 -8.90 -4.08
C SER A 146 11.09 -9.66 -5.21
N GLN A 147 10.33 -10.45 -5.98
CA GLN A 147 10.86 -11.14 -7.16
C GLN A 147 11.42 -10.15 -8.19
N LEU A 148 10.72 -9.05 -8.45
CA LEU A 148 11.13 -8.03 -9.41
C LEU A 148 12.51 -7.42 -9.07
N PHE A 149 12.82 -7.27 -7.78
CA PHE A 149 14.09 -6.74 -7.31
C PHE A 149 15.09 -7.81 -6.85
N GLY A 150 14.77 -9.10 -7.04
CA GLY A 150 15.69 -10.20 -6.79
C GLY A 150 15.94 -10.52 -5.31
N ILE A 151 15.03 -10.16 -4.41
CA ILE A 151 15.08 -10.52 -2.98
C ILE A 151 13.99 -11.54 -2.63
N GLY A 152 14.19 -12.32 -1.57
CA GLY A 152 13.21 -13.26 -1.07
C GLY A 152 12.00 -12.57 -0.41
N ALA A 153 10.90 -13.32 -0.26
CA ALA A 153 9.76 -12.92 0.57
C ALA A 153 9.25 -14.10 1.40
N THR A 154 9.04 -13.87 2.70
CA THR A 154 8.33 -14.81 3.57
C THR A 154 7.01 -14.19 4.01
N VAL A 155 5.92 -14.92 3.80
CA VAL A 155 4.57 -14.45 4.09
C VAL A 155 3.93 -15.36 5.13
N TYR A 156 3.61 -14.78 6.28
CA TYR A 156 2.77 -15.42 7.29
C TYR A 156 1.31 -15.16 6.93
N MET A 157 0.67 -16.14 6.32
CA MET A 157 -0.73 -16.06 5.90
C MET A 157 -1.64 -16.66 6.97
N VAL A 158 -2.68 -15.95 7.39
CA VAL A 158 -3.64 -16.45 8.39
C VAL A 158 -4.15 -17.85 7.99
N SER A 159 -4.00 -18.83 8.87
CA SER A 159 -4.21 -20.26 8.59
C SER A 159 -5.59 -20.55 7.96
N ALA A 160 -6.68 -19.99 8.50
CA ALA A 160 -8.00 -20.10 7.87
C ALA A 160 -8.00 -19.62 6.40
N SER A 161 -7.37 -18.48 6.13
CA SER A 161 -7.31 -17.91 4.77
C SER A 161 -6.35 -18.69 3.87
N TYR A 162 -5.25 -19.23 4.42
CA TYR A 162 -4.30 -20.06 3.68
C TYR A 162 -5.00 -21.27 3.04
N TYR A 163 -5.88 -21.94 3.78
CA TYR A 163 -6.62 -23.11 3.27
C TYR A 163 -7.87 -22.74 2.47
N GLN A 164 -8.62 -21.71 2.88
CA GLN A 164 -9.87 -21.32 2.21
C GLN A 164 -9.64 -20.53 0.91
N LYS A 165 -8.50 -19.85 0.76
CA LYS A 165 -8.19 -18.96 -0.37
C LYS A 165 -6.86 -19.33 -1.05
N PRO A 166 -6.71 -20.59 -1.54
CA PRO A 166 -5.43 -21.11 -2.00
C PRO A 166 -4.89 -20.38 -3.23
N TYR A 167 -5.73 -19.78 -4.08
CA TYR A 167 -5.25 -19.12 -5.31
C TYR A 167 -4.33 -17.93 -5.05
N ARG A 168 -4.52 -17.19 -3.94
CA ARG A 168 -3.60 -16.12 -3.57
C ARG A 168 -2.28 -16.66 -3.04
N ARG A 169 -2.30 -17.80 -2.35
CA ARG A 169 -1.08 -18.54 -1.99
C ARG A 169 -0.33 -19.00 -3.23
N VAL A 170 -0.99 -19.67 -4.17
CA VAL A 170 -0.38 -20.13 -5.43
C VAL A 170 0.28 -18.98 -6.17
N MET A 171 -0.36 -17.81 -6.20
CA MET A 171 0.17 -16.60 -6.81
C MET A 171 1.44 -16.10 -6.12
N MET A 172 1.48 -16.10 -4.78
CA MET A 172 2.69 -15.78 -4.00
C MET A 172 3.83 -16.77 -4.27
N GLU A 173 3.53 -18.07 -4.23
CA GLU A 173 4.50 -19.15 -4.47
C GLU A 173 5.04 -19.14 -5.91
N THR A 174 4.20 -18.78 -6.89
CA THR A 174 4.63 -18.62 -8.30
C THR A 174 5.67 -17.51 -8.46
N TRP A 175 5.62 -16.49 -7.61
CA TRP A 175 6.63 -15.42 -7.54
C TRP A 175 7.77 -15.73 -6.56
N GLY A 176 7.88 -16.98 -6.10
CA GLY A 176 9.01 -17.46 -5.30
C GLY A 176 8.93 -17.11 -3.82
N ALA A 177 7.79 -16.64 -3.31
CA ALA A 177 7.64 -16.40 -1.88
C ALA A 177 7.37 -17.70 -1.11
N GLU A 178 7.94 -17.79 0.10
CA GLU A 178 7.60 -18.84 1.05
C GLU A 178 6.37 -18.44 1.86
N VAL A 179 5.30 -19.23 1.82
CA VAL A 179 4.03 -18.89 2.49
C VAL A 179 3.73 -19.89 3.60
N PHE A 180 3.58 -19.40 4.83
CA PHE A 180 3.32 -20.23 6.00
C PHE A 180 1.92 -19.98 6.57
N PRO A 181 1.18 -21.03 6.96
CA PRO A 181 -0.11 -20.88 7.63
C PRO A 181 0.13 -20.46 9.10
N SER A 182 -0.12 -19.18 9.41
CA SER A 182 0.00 -18.60 10.75
C SER A 182 -1.22 -18.93 11.64
N PRO A 183 -1.04 -19.36 12.91
CA PRO A 183 0.22 -19.49 13.66
C PRO A 183 1.10 -20.66 13.20
N THR A 184 2.42 -20.47 13.23
CA THR A 184 3.42 -21.50 12.91
C THR A 184 4.18 -21.98 14.16
N ASN A 185 4.85 -23.14 14.07
CA ASN A 185 5.80 -23.57 15.09
C ASN A 185 7.21 -22.97 14.92
N ARG A 186 7.40 -22.03 13.99
CA ARG A 186 8.73 -21.48 13.64
C ARG A 186 9.16 -20.38 14.60
N THR A 187 8.20 -19.60 15.10
CA THR A 187 8.42 -18.45 15.98
C THR A 187 7.96 -18.76 17.41
N ASN A 188 8.46 -18.04 18.40
CA ASN A 188 7.98 -18.16 19.78
C ASN A 188 6.54 -17.69 19.90
N SER A 189 6.18 -16.60 19.23
CA SER A 189 4.82 -16.07 19.19
C SER A 189 3.83 -17.08 18.60
N GLY A 190 4.17 -17.75 17.50
CA GLY A 190 3.36 -18.80 16.91
C GLY A 190 3.25 -20.04 17.81
N ARG A 191 4.37 -20.53 18.38
CA ARG A 191 4.37 -21.66 19.33
C ARG A 191 3.50 -21.40 20.56
N ALA A 192 3.61 -20.21 21.16
CA ALA A 192 2.81 -19.84 22.33
C ALA A 192 1.30 -19.87 22.06
N ILE A 193 0.86 -19.48 20.85
CA ILE A 193 -0.55 -19.60 20.45
C ILE A 193 -0.94 -21.07 20.31
N LEU A 194 -0.14 -21.88 19.63
CA LEU A 194 -0.44 -23.30 19.40
C LEU A 194 -0.39 -24.15 20.68
N GLU A 195 0.38 -23.76 21.69
CA GLU A 195 0.37 -24.40 23.02
C GLU A 195 -0.96 -24.15 23.75
N GLY A 196 -1.54 -22.95 23.62
CA GLY A 196 -2.83 -22.61 24.23
C GLY A 196 -4.04 -23.08 23.42
N ASP A 197 -3.93 -23.10 22.09
CA ASP A 197 -4.96 -23.51 21.14
C ASP A 197 -4.31 -24.21 19.92
N PRO A 198 -4.10 -25.54 19.97
CA PRO A 198 -3.47 -26.30 18.89
C PRO A 198 -4.22 -26.24 17.56
N ASP A 199 -5.53 -25.97 17.60
CA ASP A 199 -6.40 -25.89 16.42
C ASP A 199 -6.63 -24.44 15.95
N SER A 200 -5.83 -23.49 16.47
CA SER A 200 -6.00 -22.07 16.17
C SER A 200 -5.97 -21.81 14.68
N THR A 201 -7.04 -21.18 14.19
CA THR A 201 -7.15 -20.81 12.77
C THR A 201 -6.41 -19.51 12.42
N GLY A 202 -5.74 -18.92 13.42
CA GLY A 202 -4.95 -17.69 13.31
C GLY A 202 -5.76 -16.41 13.19
N SER A 203 -5.05 -15.30 13.25
CA SER A 203 -5.58 -13.95 13.04
C SER A 203 -4.51 -13.07 12.39
N LEU A 204 -4.90 -11.93 11.84
CA LEU A 204 -3.95 -10.99 11.26
C LEU A 204 -2.91 -10.52 12.30
N GLY A 205 -3.35 -10.30 13.55
CA GLY A 205 -2.44 -9.90 14.63
C GLY A 205 -1.37 -10.95 14.94
N ILE A 206 -1.75 -12.23 14.96
CA ILE A 206 -0.80 -13.34 15.16
C ILE A 206 0.22 -13.38 14.02
N ALA A 207 -0.24 -13.29 12.77
CA ALA A 207 0.64 -13.28 11.61
C ALA A 207 1.61 -12.08 11.59
N ILE A 208 1.16 -10.90 12.05
CA ILE A 208 2.04 -9.73 12.26
C ILE A 208 3.11 -10.06 13.31
N SER A 209 2.71 -10.61 14.45
CA SER A 209 3.65 -10.96 15.52
C SER A 209 4.74 -11.91 15.03
N GLU A 210 4.38 -12.95 14.25
CA GLU A 210 5.36 -13.88 13.70
C GLU A 210 6.29 -13.22 12.67
N ALA A 211 5.74 -12.43 11.75
CA ALA A 211 6.52 -11.74 10.72
C ALA A 211 7.52 -10.73 11.31
N VAL A 212 7.08 -10.00 12.35
CA VAL A 212 7.90 -9.05 13.12
C VAL A 212 8.96 -9.80 13.92
N GLU A 213 8.59 -10.89 14.61
CA GLU A 213 9.54 -11.69 15.38
C GLU A 213 10.65 -12.24 14.49
N GLU A 214 10.33 -12.74 13.29
CA GLU A 214 11.35 -13.21 12.35
C GLU A 214 12.28 -12.08 11.91
N ALA A 215 11.72 -10.90 11.57
CA ALA A 215 12.51 -9.74 11.17
C ALA A 215 13.43 -9.20 12.26
N LEU A 216 13.06 -9.36 13.54
CA LEU A 216 13.87 -8.93 14.68
C LEU A 216 14.99 -9.93 15.02
N ASN A 217 14.80 -11.21 14.71
CA ASN A 217 15.71 -12.29 15.09
C ASN A 217 16.55 -12.85 13.94
N THR A 218 16.42 -12.29 12.74
CA THR A 218 17.15 -12.75 11.54
C THR A 218 17.91 -11.59 10.92
N ASP A 219 19.22 -11.76 10.76
CA ASP A 219 20.06 -10.79 10.04
C ASP A 219 19.64 -10.67 8.57
N ASN A 220 19.86 -9.50 7.97
CA ASN A 220 19.51 -9.19 6.57
C ASN A 220 18.03 -9.41 6.20
N VAL A 221 17.14 -9.43 7.20
CA VAL A 221 15.69 -9.51 7.02
C VAL A 221 15.02 -8.30 7.67
N LYS A 222 14.02 -7.74 6.99
CA LYS A 222 13.15 -6.69 7.52
C LYS A 222 11.69 -7.00 7.28
N TYR A 223 10.87 -6.48 8.16
CA TYR A 223 9.43 -6.52 8.03
C TYR A 223 8.98 -5.40 7.07
N THR A 224 7.92 -5.69 6.31
CA THR A 224 7.25 -4.73 5.43
C THR A 224 5.77 -4.71 5.74
N ILE A 225 5.09 -3.59 5.49
CA ILE A 225 3.68 -3.40 5.85
C ILE A 225 2.85 -2.83 4.71
N GLY A 226 1.60 -3.30 4.60
CA GLY A 226 0.72 -2.99 3.47
C GLY A 226 -0.25 -1.82 3.68
N SER A 227 -0.29 -1.18 4.86
CA SER A 227 -1.25 -0.12 5.15
C SER A 227 -0.86 0.76 6.35
N VAL A 228 -1.66 1.80 6.59
CA VAL A 228 -1.70 2.68 7.78
C VAL A 228 -0.51 3.64 7.94
N LEU A 229 0.72 3.15 7.83
CA LEU A 229 1.92 3.97 8.05
C LEU A 229 2.10 5.07 6.99
N ASN A 230 2.69 6.19 7.39
CA ASN A 230 2.80 7.39 6.55
C ASN A 230 3.50 7.11 5.22
N HIS A 231 4.63 6.36 5.25
CA HIS A 231 5.33 6.01 4.01
C HIS A 231 4.47 5.14 3.08
N VAL A 232 3.60 4.28 3.62
CA VAL A 232 2.66 3.49 2.80
C VAL A 232 1.66 4.39 2.10
N LEU A 233 1.05 5.33 2.83
CA LEU A 233 0.05 6.23 2.28
C LEU A 233 0.68 7.22 1.28
N LEU A 234 1.91 7.68 1.55
CA LEU A 234 2.76 8.45 0.64
C LEU A 234 2.92 7.72 -0.71
N HIS A 235 3.37 6.45 -0.70
CA HIS A 235 3.58 5.70 -1.94
C HIS A 235 2.31 5.54 -2.78
N GLN A 236 1.15 5.50 -2.12
CA GLN A 236 -0.15 5.38 -2.78
C GLN A 236 -0.60 6.67 -3.47
N THR A 237 0.01 7.83 -3.20
CA THR A 237 -0.40 9.11 -3.80
C THR A 237 -0.23 9.18 -5.32
N VAL A 238 0.53 8.24 -5.90
CA VAL A 238 0.58 8.03 -7.36
C VAL A 238 -0.83 7.89 -7.97
N ILE A 239 -1.79 7.33 -7.21
CA ILE A 239 -3.18 7.16 -7.62
C ILE A 239 -3.86 8.51 -7.85
N GLY A 240 -3.84 9.39 -6.85
CA GLY A 240 -4.48 10.70 -6.93
C GLY A 240 -3.77 11.64 -7.90
N LEU A 241 -2.44 11.59 -7.96
CA LEU A 241 -1.63 12.42 -8.87
C LEU A 241 -1.93 12.09 -10.34
N GLU A 242 -2.07 10.82 -10.69
CA GLU A 242 -2.55 10.42 -12.02
C GLU A 242 -4.00 10.84 -12.24
N THR A 243 -4.86 10.68 -11.23
CA THR A 243 -6.28 11.01 -11.35
C THR A 243 -6.50 12.51 -11.64
N GLN A 244 -5.71 13.39 -11.01
CA GLN A 244 -5.75 14.83 -11.29
C GLN A 244 -5.44 15.13 -12.77
N LYS A 245 -4.37 14.52 -13.31
CA LYS A 245 -4.03 14.67 -14.74
C LYS A 245 -5.13 14.13 -15.64
N GLN A 246 -5.67 12.95 -15.32
CA GLN A 246 -6.74 12.32 -16.11
C GLN A 246 -8.01 13.17 -16.14
N LEU A 247 -8.43 13.74 -15.00
CA LEU A 247 -9.60 14.61 -14.96
C LEU A 247 -9.36 15.92 -15.72
N ALA A 248 -8.13 16.46 -15.70
CA ALA A 248 -7.76 17.63 -16.50
C ALA A 248 -7.90 17.37 -18.01
N LEU A 249 -7.60 16.16 -18.51
CA LEU A 249 -7.76 15.80 -19.93
C LEU A 249 -9.22 15.83 -20.42
N VAL A 250 -10.19 15.85 -19.50
CA VAL A 250 -11.63 15.92 -19.81
C VAL A 250 -12.29 17.16 -19.21
N ASP A 251 -11.49 18.17 -18.86
CA ASP A 251 -11.93 19.44 -18.27
C ASP A 251 -12.89 19.26 -17.09
N ASP A 252 -12.55 18.33 -16.18
CA ASP A 252 -13.37 17.98 -15.04
C ASP A 252 -12.58 18.04 -13.72
N TYR A 253 -13.30 18.09 -12.61
CA TYR A 253 -12.74 18.10 -11.25
C TYR A 253 -13.77 17.50 -10.28
N PRO A 254 -13.40 16.76 -9.23
CA PRO A 254 -14.38 16.09 -8.39
C PRO A 254 -15.08 17.07 -7.42
N ASP A 255 -16.40 16.97 -7.31
CA ASP A 255 -17.14 17.54 -6.18
C ASP A 255 -16.98 16.67 -4.93
N GLN A 256 -16.89 15.34 -5.11
CA GLN A 256 -16.70 14.38 -4.04
C GLN A 256 -15.67 13.32 -4.46
N VAL A 257 -14.80 12.93 -3.52
CA VAL A 257 -13.90 11.79 -3.68
C VAL A 257 -14.27 10.75 -2.64
N ILE A 258 -14.64 9.55 -3.08
CA ILE A 258 -15.14 8.48 -2.23
C ILE A 258 -14.22 7.27 -2.37
N GLY A 259 -13.94 6.58 -1.27
CA GLY A 259 -13.16 5.35 -1.28
C GLY A 259 -13.45 4.44 -0.10
N CYS A 260 -13.15 3.15 -0.27
CA CYS A 260 -13.23 2.19 0.82
C CYS A 260 -12.08 2.36 1.82
N VAL A 261 -12.36 2.14 3.10
CA VAL A 261 -11.38 2.28 4.19
C VAL A 261 -11.23 0.93 4.90
N GLY A 262 -10.20 0.18 4.50
CA GLY A 262 -9.63 -0.87 5.33
C GLY A 262 -8.71 -0.22 6.37
N GLY A 263 -7.40 -0.22 6.11
CA GLY A 263 -6.45 0.63 6.84
C GLY A 263 -6.21 2.00 6.18
N GLY A 264 -7.10 2.44 5.28
CA GLY A 264 -7.08 3.77 4.67
C GLY A 264 -6.16 4.01 3.46
N SER A 265 -5.17 3.14 3.19
CA SER A 265 -4.11 3.44 2.21
C SER A 265 -4.56 3.73 0.78
N SER A 266 -5.57 3.01 0.27
CA SER A 266 -6.14 3.27 -1.07
C SER A 266 -6.84 4.62 -1.15
N PHE A 267 -7.62 4.95 -0.11
CA PHE A 267 -8.39 6.17 -0.09
C PHE A 267 -7.44 7.36 0.06
N SER A 268 -6.51 7.31 1.01
CA SER A 268 -5.44 8.31 1.18
C SER A 268 -4.66 8.54 -0.10
N GLY A 269 -4.24 7.48 -0.79
CA GLY A 269 -3.55 7.61 -2.07
C GLY A 269 -4.34 8.33 -3.16
N LEU A 270 -5.66 8.17 -3.16
CA LEU A 270 -6.54 8.88 -4.09
C LEU A 270 -6.78 10.33 -3.67
N TYR A 271 -7.16 10.58 -2.41
CA TYR A 271 -7.66 11.89 -1.98
C TYR A 271 -6.57 12.88 -1.55
N TRP A 272 -5.41 12.43 -1.06
CA TRP A 272 -4.36 13.35 -0.56
C TRP A 272 -3.91 14.39 -1.59
N PRO A 273 -3.70 14.05 -2.87
CA PRO A 273 -3.37 15.06 -3.88
C PRO A 273 -4.49 16.10 -4.10
N PHE A 274 -5.76 15.72 -4.00
CA PHE A 274 -6.87 16.68 -4.06
C PHE A 274 -6.99 17.51 -2.79
N TYR A 275 -6.67 16.94 -1.63
CA TYR A 275 -6.58 17.69 -0.37
C TYR A 275 -5.49 18.78 -0.46
N HIS A 276 -4.34 18.46 -1.07
CA HIS A 276 -3.29 19.43 -1.35
C HIS A 276 -3.81 20.61 -2.19
N ASP A 277 -4.57 20.33 -3.27
CA ASP A 277 -5.17 21.39 -4.08
C ASP A 277 -6.10 22.27 -3.25
N LYS A 278 -6.90 21.68 -2.36
CA LYS A 278 -7.78 22.42 -1.44
C LYS A 278 -7.00 23.35 -0.51
N VAL A 279 -6.02 22.83 0.23
CA VAL A 279 -5.27 23.63 1.23
C VAL A 279 -4.31 24.63 0.60
N LYS A 280 -3.92 24.45 -0.67
CA LYS A 280 -3.14 25.44 -1.43
C LYS A 280 -3.99 26.43 -2.23
N GLY A 281 -5.32 26.35 -2.15
CA GLY A 281 -6.22 27.22 -2.90
C GLY A 281 -6.13 27.03 -4.42
N LYS A 282 -5.74 25.84 -4.87
CA LYS A 282 -5.65 25.45 -6.29
C LYS A 282 -6.89 24.72 -6.79
N ALA A 283 -7.72 24.21 -5.89
CA ALA A 283 -8.97 23.54 -6.25
C ALA A 283 -9.93 24.53 -6.93
N PRO A 284 -10.43 24.24 -8.16
CA PRO A 284 -11.35 25.14 -8.87
C PRO A 284 -12.76 25.19 -8.26
N LYS A 285 -13.06 24.26 -7.35
CA LYS A 285 -14.32 24.18 -6.60
C LYS A 285 -14.11 23.45 -5.28
N GLU A 286 -15.07 23.57 -4.38
CA GLU A 286 -15.06 22.84 -3.11
C GLU A 286 -15.20 21.33 -3.38
N THR A 287 -14.28 20.55 -2.81
CA THR A 287 -14.32 19.08 -2.83
C THR A 287 -14.55 18.56 -1.42
N GLU A 288 -15.46 17.59 -1.32
CA GLU A 288 -15.71 16.77 -0.13
C GLU A 288 -14.91 15.46 -0.21
N PHE A 289 -14.35 15.05 0.93
CA PHE A 289 -13.55 13.84 1.12
C PHE A 289 -14.13 13.05 2.28
#